data_AF-A0A0N4VUJ8-F1
#
_entry.id   AF-A0A0N4VUJ8-F1
#
_cell.length_a   1.000
_cell.length_b   1.000
_cell.length_c   1.000
_cell.angle_alpha   90.00
_cell.angle_beta   90.00
_cell.angle_gamma   90.00
#
_symmetry.space_group_name_H-M   'P 1'
#
loop_
_entity.id
_entity.type
_entity.pdbx_description
1 polymer ?
#
loop_
_entity_poly.entity_id
_entity_poly.type
_entity_poly.pdbx_seq_one_letter_code
_entity_poly.pdbx_strand_id
1 'polypeptide(L)'
;MVGKQNPTNMFYMTEDQMKMVERLKLPPLPDGYVLGSSNPDSDAELITAMWVHAKEGDVEETRSKLSCFPSSCIRYEGKPVAFEMVSQAGQLTALYVLKEHRGKGLGRIVELDLCQKTIR
;
A
#
# COMPACT_ATOMS: atom_id res chain seq x y z
N MET A 1 -21.32 24.43 10.30
CA MET A 1 -20.55 23.36 10.94
C MET A 1 -19.10 23.54 10.57
N VAL A 2 -18.21 23.75 11.54
CA VAL A 2 -16.76 23.72 11.27
C VAL A 2 -16.36 22.24 11.33
N GLY A 3 -16.06 21.65 10.17
CA GLY A 3 -15.59 20.26 10.11
C GLY A 3 -14.31 20.07 10.90
N LYS A 4 -14.14 18.91 11.53
CA LYS A 4 -12.91 18.55 12.25
C LYS A 4 -11.74 18.56 11.24
N GLN A 5 -10.74 19.40 11.48
CA GLN A 5 -9.55 19.42 10.63
C GLN A 5 -8.70 18.19 10.92
N ASN A 6 -8.34 17.45 9.87
CA ASN A 6 -7.37 16.37 9.90
C ASN A 6 -6.16 16.82 9.06
N PRO A 7 -5.19 17.53 9.64
CA PRO A 7 -4.04 18.01 8.90
C PRO A 7 -3.22 16.82 8.37
N THR A 8 -2.86 16.87 7.09
CA THR A 8 -2.04 15.86 6.42
C THR A 8 -0.73 16.50 5.98
N ASN A 9 0.39 15.91 6.36
CA ASN A 9 1.70 16.33 5.87
C ASN A 9 2.05 15.55 4.61
N MET A 10 2.38 16.28 3.56
CA MET A 10 2.87 15.67 2.33
C MET A 10 4.37 15.39 2.45
N PHE A 11 4.75 14.13 2.26
CA PHE A 11 6.15 13.74 2.12
C PHE A 11 6.49 13.59 0.65
N TYR A 12 7.62 14.16 0.24
CA TYR A 12 8.14 14.05 -1.12
C TYR A 12 9.57 13.52 -1.05
N MET A 13 9.88 12.54 -1.88
CA MET A 13 11.27 12.11 -2.06
C MET A 13 12.02 13.11 -2.94
N THR A 14 13.24 13.48 -2.54
CA THR A 14 14.18 14.13 -3.44
C THR A 14 14.68 13.15 -4.51
N GLU A 15 15.29 13.65 -5.57
CA GLU A 15 15.90 12.79 -6.59
C GLU A 15 16.94 11.82 -6.01
N ASP A 16 17.74 12.27 -5.06
CA ASP A 16 18.74 11.41 -4.40
C ASP A 16 18.09 10.32 -3.56
N GLN A 17 16.97 10.62 -2.89
CA GLN A 17 16.18 9.64 -2.15
C GLN A 17 15.54 8.62 -3.09
N MET A 18 15.00 9.05 -4.24
CA MET A 18 14.46 8.14 -5.26
C MET A 18 15.55 7.20 -5.79
N LYS A 19 16.71 7.74 -6.21
CA LYS A 19 17.87 6.94 -6.67
C LYS A 19 18.37 5.95 -5.61
N MET A 20 18.33 6.35 -4.33
CA MET A 20 18.69 5.46 -3.22
C MET A 20 17.69 4.30 -3.10
N VAL A 21 16.38 4.59 -3.18
CA VAL A 21 15.33 3.56 -3.08
C VAL A 21 15.36 2.61 -4.28
N GLU A 22 15.56 3.10 -5.52
CA GLU A 22 15.68 2.24 -6.71
C GLU A 22 16.79 1.19 -6.59
N ARG A 23 17.90 1.53 -5.92
CA ARG A 23 19.06 0.65 -5.75
C ARG A 23 18.99 -0.21 -4.48
N LEU A 24 18.04 0.07 -3.61
CA LEU A 24 17.91 -0.58 -2.32
C LEU A 24 17.44 -2.03 -2.53
N LYS A 25 18.15 -2.98 -1.94
CA LYS A 25 17.64 -4.35 -1.80
C LYS A 25 16.63 -4.36 -0.67
N LEU A 26 15.41 -4.81 -0.96
CA LEU A 26 14.37 -4.94 0.06
C LEU A 26 14.83 -5.90 1.17
N PRO A 27 14.51 -5.63 2.45
CA PRO A 27 14.73 -6.57 3.53
C PRO A 27 14.06 -7.92 3.22
N PRO A 28 14.65 -9.05 3.61
CA PRO A 28 14.03 -10.35 3.41
C PRO A 28 12.72 -10.43 4.20
N LEU A 29 11.74 -11.13 3.62
CA LEU A 29 10.50 -11.44 4.30
C LEU A 29 10.71 -12.57 5.32
N PRO A 30 9.93 -12.60 6.42
CA PRO A 30 9.86 -13.79 7.27
C PRO A 30 9.32 -15.01 6.50
N ASP A 31 9.62 -16.20 7.01
CA ASP A 31 9.16 -17.45 6.39
C ASP A 31 7.63 -17.49 6.22
N GLY A 32 7.20 -18.00 5.06
CA GLY A 32 5.78 -18.13 4.70
C GLY A 32 5.12 -16.86 4.16
N TYR A 33 5.80 -15.70 4.20
CA TYR A 33 5.31 -14.47 3.58
C TYR A 33 5.81 -14.35 2.14
N VAL A 34 4.97 -13.83 1.26
CA VAL A 34 5.27 -13.65 -0.16
C VAL A 34 4.89 -12.24 -0.59
N LEU A 35 5.83 -11.51 -1.20
CA LEU A 35 5.62 -10.18 -1.77
C LEU A 35 5.09 -10.29 -3.21
N GLY A 36 4.17 -9.41 -3.57
CA GLY A 36 3.63 -9.27 -4.91
C GLY A 36 2.84 -7.96 -5.06
N SER A 37 1.87 -7.96 -5.96
CA SER A 37 0.92 -6.86 -6.16
C SER A 37 -0.47 -7.27 -5.69
N SER A 38 -1.32 -6.30 -5.40
CA SER A 38 -2.72 -6.57 -5.08
C SER A 38 -3.47 -7.06 -6.32
N ASN A 39 -4.38 -8.00 -6.14
CA ASN A 39 -5.30 -8.49 -7.15
C ASN A 39 -6.61 -7.70 -7.06
N PRO A 40 -7.03 -6.97 -8.11
CA PRO A 40 -8.23 -6.13 -8.07
C PRO A 40 -9.50 -6.91 -7.74
N ASP A 41 -9.62 -8.15 -8.22
CA ASP A 41 -10.83 -8.96 -8.07
C ASP A 41 -11.03 -9.48 -6.66
N SER A 42 -9.94 -9.85 -5.99
CA SER A 42 -9.98 -10.56 -4.70
C SER A 42 -9.54 -9.72 -3.50
N ASP A 43 -8.79 -8.62 -3.69
CA ASP A 43 -8.26 -7.84 -2.57
C ASP A 43 -9.02 -6.52 -2.32
N ALA A 44 -9.76 -6.00 -3.31
CA ALA A 44 -10.38 -4.67 -3.23
C ALA A 44 -11.35 -4.53 -2.04
N GLU A 45 -12.13 -5.58 -1.76
CA GLU A 45 -13.05 -5.59 -0.61
C GLU A 45 -12.31 -5.49 0.72
N LEU A 46 -11.26 -6.29 0.93
CA LEU A 46 -10.48 -6.26 2.17
C LEU A 46 -9.78 -4.90 2.34
N ILE A 47 -9.13 -4.40 1.29
CA ILE A 47 -8.40 -3.13 1.34
C ILE A 47 -9.37 -2.00 1.71
N THR A 48 -10.54 -1.97 1.08
CA THR A 48 -11.58 -0.97 1.38
C THR A 48 -12.11 -1.12 2.80
N ALA A 49 -12.34 -2.36 3.27
CA ALA A 49 -12.84 -2.62 4.62
C ALA A 49 -11.88 -2.17 5.73
N MET A 50 -10.57 -2.08 5.45
CA MET A 50 -9.59 -1.56 6.41
C MET A 50 -9.58 -0.02 6.50
N TRP A 51 -10.24 0.67 5.57
CA TRP A 51 -10.42 2.11 5.63
C TRP A 51 -11.65 2.47 6.46
N VAL A 52 -11.42 2.99 7.68
CA VAL A 52 -12.47 3.34 8.66
C VAL A 52 -13.53 4.31 8.12
N HIS A 53 -13.19 5.10 7.09
CA HIS A 53 -14.08 6.09 6.50
C HIS A 53 -14.65 5.67 5.15
N ALA A 54 -14.44 4.42 4.74
CA ALA A 54 -15.01 3.90 3.50
C ALA A 54 -16.54 3.97 3.51
N LYS A 55 -17.11 4.20 2.33
CA LYS A 55 -18.53 4.34 2.04
C LYS A 55 -18.92 3.44 0.87
N GLU A 56 -20.21 3.39 0.60
CA GLU A 56 -20.75 2.76 -0.60
C GLU A 56 -20.08 3.37 -1.86
N GLY A 57 -19.59 2.50 -2.75
CA GLY A 57 -18.86 2.86 -3.97
C GLY A 57 -17.33 2.79 -3.86
N ASP A 58 -16.75 2.84 -2.65
CA ASP A 58 -15.29 2.88 -2.49
C ASP A 58 -14.58 1.58 -2.87
N VAL A 59 -15.30 0.45 -2.87
CA VAL A 59 -14.77 -0.84 -3.35
C VAL A 59 -14.46 -0.78 -4.83
N GLU A 60 -15.35 -0.19 -5.64
CA GLU A 60 -15.15 -0.08 -7.09
C GLU A 60 -14.10 0.98 -7.43
N GLU A 61 -13.99 2.04 -6.63
CA GLU A 61 -12.87 2.97 -6.75
C GLU A 61 -11.54 2.28 -6.44
N THR A 62 -11.48 1.49 -5.37
CA THR A 62 -10.28 0.71 -4.99
C THR A 62 -9.94 -0.29 -6.10
N ARG A 63 -10.92 -1.07 -6.57
CA ARG A 63 -10.74 -2.00 -7.71
C ARG A 63 -10.17 -1.29 -8.94
N SER A 64 -10.72 -0.12 -9.28
CA SER A 64 -10.23 0.68 -10.40
C SER A 64 -8.79 1.16 -10.21
N LYS A 65 -8.42 1.60 -9.00
CA LYS A 65 -7.03 1.98 -8.69
C LYS A 65 -6.07 0.81 -8.85
N LEU A 66 -6.42 -0.36 -8.31
CA LEU A 66 -5.59 -1.55 -8.38
C LEU A 66 -5.41 -2.08 -9.81
N SER A 67 -6.39 -1.87 -10.69
CA SER A 67 -6.31 -2.26 -12.10
C SER A 67 -5.45 -1.32 -12.95
N CYS A 68 -5.36 -0.03 -12.58
CA CYS A 68 -4.73 1.00 -13.39
C CYS A 68 -3.37 1.47 -12.87
N PHE A 69 -3.11 1.34 -11.56
CA PHE A 69 -1.92 1.86 -10.92
C PHE A 69 -1.13 0.76 -10.19
N PRO A 70 0.18 0.96 -9.96
CA PRO A 70 0.97 0.06 -9.14
C PRO A 70 0.36 -0.13 -7.74
N SER A 71 0.53 -1.34 -7.23
CA SER A 71 0.22 -1.71 -5.85
C SER A 71 1.24 -2.72 -5.33
N SER A 72 1.29 -2.83 -4.01
CA SER A 72 2.15 -3.79 -3.33
C SER A 72 1.32 -4.53 -2.28
N CYS A 73 1.49 -5.84 -2.24
CA CYS A 73 0.75 -6.72 -1.36
C CYS A 73 1.66 -7.84 -0.87
N ILE A 74 1.70 -8.04 0.44
CA ILE A 74 2.31 -9.22 1.06
C ILE A 74 1.19 -10.17 1.45
N ARG A 75 1.38 -11.44 1.10
CA ARG A 75 0.50 -12.54 1.46
C ARG A 75 1.15 -13.46 2.49
N TYR A 76 0.34 -14.03 3.38
CA TYR A 76 0.71 -15.13 4.26
C TYR A 76 -0.37 -16.21 4.15
N GLU A 77 0.02 -17.45 3.89
CA GLU A 77 -0.91 -18.56 3.60
C GLU A 77 -1.92 -18.21 2.49
N GLY A 78 -1.45 -17.51 1.46
CA GLY A 78 -2.26 -17.05 0.31
C GLY A 78 -3.16 -15.85 0.58
N LYS A 79 -3.31 -15.39 1.82
CA LYS A 79 -4.19 -14.27 2.19
C LYS A 79 -3.44 -12.95 2.23
N PRO A 80 -4.04 -11.82 1.81
CA PRO A 80 -3.42 -10.50 1.91
C PRO A 80 -3.31 -10.06 3.37
N VAL A 81 -2.12 -9.66 3.81
CA VAL A 81 -1.85 -9.28 5.21
C VAL A 81 -1.19 -7.91 5.39
N ALA A 82 -0.53 -7.41 4.34
CA ALA A 82 -0.03 -6.04 4.28
C ALA A 82 -0.14 -5.53 2.85
N PHE A 83 -0.56 -4.28 2.66
CA PHE A 83 -0.79 -3.73 1.33
C PHE A 83 -0.68 -2.21 1.30
N GLU A 84 -0.44 -1.68 0.12
CA GLU A 84 -0.46 -0.26 -0.21
C GLU A 84 -0.75 -0.09 -1.70
N MET A 85 -1.31 1.04 -2.09
CA MET A 85 -1.65 1.35 -3.48
C MET A 85 -1.32 2.80 -3.82
N VAL A 86 -1.34 3.12 -5.11
CA VAL A 86 -1.17 4.49 -5.60
C VAL A 86 -2.53 5.15 -5.84
N SER A 87 -2.68 6.39 -5.40
CA SER A 87 -3.84 7.24 -5.68
C SER A 87 -3.79 7.81 -7.09
N GLN A 88 -4.91 8.34 -7.58
CA GLN A 88 -4.98 9.00 -8.89
C GLN A 88 -4.07 10.24 -8.99
N ALA A 89 -3.67 10.81 -7.84
CA ALA A 89 -2.75 11.94 -7.75
C ALA A 89 -1.27 11.51 -7.61
N GLY A 90 -0.96 10.21 -7.76
CA GLY A 90 0.39 9.68 -7.65
C GLY A 90 0.91 9.53 -6.22
N GLN A 91 0.03 9.66 -5.21
CA GLN A 91 0.40 9.50 -3.81
C GLN A 91 0.34 8.02 -3.43
N LEU A 92 1.31 7.55 -2.65
CA LEU A 92 1.18 6.27 -1.96
C LEU A 92 0.09 6.41 -0.88
N THR A 93 -0.84 5.45 -0.84
CA THR A 93 -2.04 5.50 0.00
C THR A 93 -2.50 4.11 0.43
N ALA A 94 -3.34 4.08 1.46
CA ALA A 94 -3.89 2.87 2.05
C ALA A 94 -2.82 1.86 2.53
N LEU A 95 -1.66 2.35 2.99
CA LEU A 95 -0.69 1.53 3.69
C LEU A 95 -1.32 0.92 4.94
N TYR A 96 -1.40 -0.40 4.97
CA TYR A 96 -1.96 -1.11 6.10
C TYR A 96 -1.30 -2.47 6.31
N VAL A 97 -1.23 -2.88 7.58
CA VAL A 97 -0.84 -4.23 8.00
C VAL A 97 -1.90 -4.72 8.98
N LEU A 98 -2.45 -5.91 8.72
CA LEU A 98 -3.37 -6.60 9.63
C LEU A 98 -2.72 -6.76 11.01
N LYS A 99 -3.48 -6.56 12.08
CA LYS A 99 -2.95 -6.36 13.44
C LYS A 99 -2.08 -7.53 13.91
N GLU A 100 -2.52 -8.74 13.63
CA GLU A 100 -1.88 -10.04 13.90
C GLU A 100 -0.55 -10.24 13.13
N HIS A 101 -0.31 -9.46 12.07
CA HIS A 101 0.92 -9.50 11.25
C HIS A 101 1.87 -8.31 11.49
N ARG A 102 1.56 -7.43 12.46
CA ARG A 102 2.41 -6.27 12.80
C ARG A 102 3.69 -6.66 13.57
N GLY A 103 4.63 -5.72 13.66
CA GLY A 103 5.91 -5.91 14.37
C GLY A 103 6.96 -6.71 13.58
N LYS A 104 6.70 -7.03 12.31
CA LYS A 104 7.55 -7.88 11.45
C LYS A 104 8.21 -7.11 10.29
N GLY A 105 8.12 -5.77 10.29
CA GLY A 105 8.67 -4.93 9.23
C GLY A 105 7.88 -4.89 7.91
N LEU A 106 6.75 -5.60 7.81
CA LEU A 106 5.98 -5.76 6.57
C LEU A 106 5.54 -4.44 5.94
N GLY A 107 5.07 -3.47 6.74
CA GLY A 107 4.64 -2.17 6.22
C GLY A 107 5.76 -1.44 5.50
N ARG A 108 6.98 -1.44 6.07
CA ARG A 108 8.16 -0.85 5.43
C ARG A 108 8.52 -1.56 4.12
N ILE A 109 8.39 -2.89 4.07
CA ILE A 109 8.70 -3.66 2.86
C ILE A 109 7.70 -3.33 1.75
N VAL A 110 6.40 -3.29 2.06
CA VAL A 110 5.34 -2.90 1.12
C VAL A 110 5.57 -1.49 0.57
N GLU A 111 5.88 -0.53 1.45
CA GLU A 111 6.10 0.86 1.04
C GLU A 111 7.33 1.04 0.17
N LEU A 112 8.45 0.40 0.51
CA LEU A 112 9.66 0.45 -0.30
C LEU A 112 9.47 -0.23 -1.66
N ASP A 113 8.79 -1.37 -1.70
CA ASP A 113 8.45 -2.06 -2.94
C ASP A 113 7.53 -1.19 -3.82
N LEU A 114 6.53 -0.53 -3.24
CA LEU A 114 5.63 0.36 -3.98
C LEU A 114 6.36 1.60 -4.50
N CYS A 115 7.26 2.18 -3.69
CA CYS A 115 8.14 3.26 -4.13
C CYS A 115 8.94 2.83 -5.36
N GLN A 116 9.59 1.66 -5.32
CA GLN A 116 10.38 1.13 -6.44
C GLN A 116 9.54 0.90 -7.71
N LYS A 117 8.30 0.43 -7.57
CA LYS A 117 7.37 0.25 -8.70
C LYS A 117 6.87 1.57 -9.30
N THR A 118 7.00 2.68 -8.57
CA THR A 118 6.42 3.98 -8.94
C THR A 118 7.47 4.95 -9.49
N ILE A 119 8.73 4.86 -9.03
CA ILE A 119 9.85 5.63 -9.59
C ILE A 119 10.12 5.16 -11.03
N ARG A 120 10.34 6.11 -11.95
CA ARG A 120 10.61 5.89 -13.38
C ARG A 120 11.83 6.66 -13.84
#